data_AF-A0A3M7IBM8-F1
#
_entry.id   AF-A0A3M7IBM8-F1
#
_cell.length_a   1.000
_cell.length_b   1.000
_cell.length_c   1.000
_cell.angle_alpha   90.00
_cell.angle_beta   90.00
_cell.angle_gamma   90.00
#
_symmetry.space_group_name_H-M   'P 1'
#
loop_
_entity.id
_entity.type
_entity.pdbx_description
1 polymer ?
#
loop_
_entity_poly.entity_id
_entity_poly.type
_entity_poly.pdbx_seq_one_letter_code
_entity_poly.pdbx_strand_id
1 'polypeptide(L)'
;MKLTSLHFLLALAPFVLGKVGDTCIYDGIKGTCVRTKDCRNSFTIPNLCPDDPADVKCCLTKQCKDSAGNGGVCLNNPNTAATSCDGTFVKNRCPGPKDVQCCIFDAPPKTPASRNVAVYFWMSAFIPLHFEDVTKPWPKHPGKTMIEGLTTFLPVIGGCFLGDQRSFSSDDKATARMHSRAWVQIGPDMGSKGYKMQQQHFCSPTTKVDCNDGSVEDEGTAGNGGMKFTEVAGGSANRVSLKLKAGAGNPLVPGAPKIDYEGTLTIDRANKFVEFSGKVDDFPSFEAYVMIDGKGPYKVKQLGPAPGSDPTSLATWNGVDRPFRGRVPF
;
A
#
# COMPACT_ATOMS: atom_id res chain seq x y z
N MET A 1 -3.73 -42.02 63.81
CA MET A 1 -3.20 -41.70 62.46
C MET A 1 -4.27 -42.04 61.43
N LYS A 2 -4.96 -41.03 60.88
CA LYS A 2 -5.74 -41.18 59.63
C LYS A 2 -5.55 -39.91 58.81
N LEU A 3 -5.10 -40.13 57.57
CA LEU A 3 -4.69 -39.15 56.57
C LEU A 3 -5.84 -38.23 56.17
N THR A 4 -5.56 -36.92 56.11
CA THR A 4 -6.37 -35.94 55.38
C THR A 4 -6.05 -36.02 53.89
N SER A 5 -7.06 -36.34 53.08
CA SER A 5 -6.99 -36.40 51.62
C SER A 5 -7.16 -35.00 51.03
N LEU A 6 -6.12 -34.47 50.39
CA LEU A 6 -6.14 -33.18 49.69
C LEU A 6 -6.52 -33.45 48.22
N HIS A 7 -7.74 -33.12 47.83
CA HIS A 7 -8.19 -33.20 46.44
C HIS A 7 -7.77 -31.93 45.70
N PHE A 8 -6.75 -32.05 44.85
CA PHE A 8 -6.33 -30.99 43.92
C PHE A 8 -7.20 -31.09 42.66
N LEU A 9 -8.20 -30.21 42.52
CA LEU A 9 -8.93 -30.05 41.25
C LEU A 9 -8.00 -29.37 40.24
N LEU A 10 -7.51 -30.13 39.26
CA LEU A 10 -6.82 -29.59 38.09
C LEU A 10 -7.87 -29.09 37.08
N ALA A 11 -8.14 -27.78 37.07
CA ALA A 11 -9.01 -27.18 36.06
C ALA A 11 -8.28 -27.16 34.71
N LEU A 12 -8.66 -28.04 33.79
CA LEU A 12 -8.28 -27.98 32.38
C LEU A 12 -9.02 -26.79 31.74
N ALA A 13 -8.32 -25.67 31.55
CA ALA A 13 -8.83 -24.57 30.74
C ALA A 13 -8.96 -25.04 29.28
N PRO A 14 -10.12 -24.87 28.62
CA PRO A 14 -10.25 -25.16 27.21
C PRO A 14 -9.35 -24.21 26.42
N PHE A 15 -8.38 -24.75 25.71
CA PHE A 15 -7.61 -24.00 24.72
C PHE A 15 -8.55 -23.71 23.55
N VAL A 16 -9.14 -22.51 23.52
CA VAL A 16 -9.79 -21.98 22.32
C VAL A 16 -8.67 -21.81 21.29
N LEU A 17 -8.73 -22.60 20.22
CA LEU A 17 -7.85 -22.41 19.06
C LEU A 17 -8.27 -21.09 18.40
N GLY A 18 -7.52 -20.02 18.66
CA GLY A 18 -7.76 -18.72 18.03
C GLY A 18 -7.71 -18.79 16.52
N LYS A 19 -8.62 -18.08 15.87
CA LYS A 19 -8.73 -17.95 14.42
C LYS A 19 -7.97 -16.72 13.89
N VAL A 20 -6.66 -16.70 14.14
CA VAL A 20 -5.78 -15.68 13.56
C VAL A 20 -5.94 -15.68 12.05
N GLY A 21 -6.27 -14.53 11.48
CA GLY A 21 -6.64 -14.35 10.06
C GLY A 21 -8.10 -13.99 9.84
N ASP A 22 -8.96 -14.08 10.86
CA ASP A 22 -10.37 -13.71 10.75
C ASP A 22 -10.58 -12.24 10.41
N THR A 23 -11.71 -11.94 9.77
CA THR A 23 -12.11 -10.57 9.45
C THR A 23 -12.68 -9.88 10.69
N CYS A 24 -12.31 -8.63 10.88
CA CYS A 24 -12.80 -7.77 11.95
C CYS A 24 -13.24 -6.42 11.40
N ILE A 25 -14.19 -5.75 12.06
CA ILE A 25 -14.78 -4.49 11.57
C ILE A 25 -14.79 -3.44 12.67
N TYR A 26 -14.30 -2.24 12.36
CA TYR A 26 -14.38 -1.08 13.24
C TYR A 26 -14.77 0.16 12.45
N ASP A 27 -15.84 0.85 12.86
CA ASP A 27 -16.29 2.09 12.21
C ASP A 27 -16.45 1.96 10.69
N GLY A 28 -17.01 0.83 10.24
CA GLY A 28 -17.18 0.48 8.83
C GLY A 28 -15.88 0.12 8.07
N ILE A 29 -14.73 0.12 8.74
CA ILE A 29 -13.44 -0.30 8.16
C ILE A 29 -13.26 -1.79 8.43
N LYS A 30 -13.09 -2.58 7.37
CA LYS A 30 -12.71 -4.00 7.46
C LYS A 30 -11.20 -4.14 7.67
N GLY A 31 -10.82 -5.05 8.56
CA GLY A 31 -9.45 -5.40 8.90
C GLY A 31 -9.30 -6.90 9.10
N THR A 32 -8.12 -7.30 9.54
CA THR A 32 -7.78 -8.72 9.78
C THR A 32 -7.23 -8.90 11.19
N CYS A 33 -7.69 -9.92 11.90
CA CYS A 33 -7.15 -10.36 13.16
C CYS A 33 -5.74 -10.93 12.97
N VAL A 34 -4.74 -10.17 13.41
CA VAL A 34 -3.32 -10.56 13.32
C VAL A 34 -2.64 -10.29 14.65
N ARG A 35 -1.51 -10.97 14.90
CA ARG A 35 -0.68 -10.63 16.06
C ARG A 35 -0.25 -9.18 15.95
N THR A 36 -0.24 -8.46 17.07
CA THR A 36 0.02 -7.02 17.13
C THR A 36 1.32 -6.63 16.42
N LYS A 37 2.37 -7.45 16.54
CA LYS A 37 3.68 -7.25 15.88
C LYS A 37 3.66 -7.40 14.35
N ASP A 38 2.65 -8.10 13.81
CA ASP A 38 2.50 -8.39 12.40
C ASP A 38 1.64 -7.29 11.70
N CYS A 39 0.99 -6.41 12.46
CA CYS A 39 0.26 -5.25 11.95
C CYS A 39 1.22 -4.07 11.64
N ARG A 40 1.79 -4.07 10.43
CA ARG A 40 2.78 -3.05 9.99
C ARG A 40 2.13 -1.96 9.14
N ASN A 41 2.54 -0.71 9.36
CA ASN A 41 2.05 0.49 8.65
C ASN A 41 0.52 0.66 8.66
N SER A 42 -0.09 0.19 9.74
CA SER A 42 -1.53 0.14 10.01
C SER A 42 -1.74 0.46 11.50
N PHE A 43 -2.98 0.38 11.98
CA PHE A 43 -3.31 0.53 13.41
C PHE A 43 -4.11 -0.65 13.92
N THR A 44 -4.04 -0.89 15.23
CA THR A 44 -4.72 -2.02 15.86
C THR A 44 -5.86 -1.57 16.74
N ILE A 45 -7.00 -2.26 16.65
CA ILE A 45 -8.12 -2.10 17.57
C ILE A 45 -8.26 -3.36 18.44
N PRO A 46 -8.22 -3.23 19.78
CA PRO A 46 -8.39 -4.37 20.67
C PRO A 46 -9.85 -4.84 20.71
N ASN A 47 -10.07 -6.06 21.22
CA ASN A 47 -11.40 -6.63 21.49
C ASN A 47 -12.31 -6.84 20.27
N LEU A 48 -11.72 -6.86 19.07
CA LEU A 48 -12.42 -7.18 17.82
C LEU A 48 -12.04 -8.54 17.24
N CYS A 49 -11.27 -9.32 18.00
CA CYS A 49 -10.86 -10.69 17.70
C CYS A 49 -11.17 -11.56 18.93
N PRO A 50 -12.47 -11.82 19.23
CA PRO A 50 -12.90 -12.37 20.52
C PRO A 50 -12.49 -13.83 20.75
N ASP A 51 -12.27 -14.57 19.66
CA ASP A 51 -11.86 -15.98 19.72
C ASP A 51 -10.34 -16.14 19.81
N ASP A 52 -9.58 -15.06 19.71
CA ASP A 52 -8.12 -15.09 19.63
C ASP A 52 -7.40 -14.73 20.94
N PRO A 53 -6.13 -15.16 21.11
CA PRO A 53 -5.27 -14.68 22.20
C PRO A 53 -5.17 -13.15 22.26
N ALA A 54 -4.92 -12.61 23.46
CA ALA A 54 -4.90 -11.18 23.72
C ALA A 54 -3.86 -10.36 22.91
N ASP A 55 -2.82 -11.02 22.37
CA ASP A 55 -1.82 -10.37 21.50
C ASP A 55 -2.28 -10.25 20.04
N VAL A 56 -3.41 -10.87 19.68
CA VAL A 56 -4.08 -10.75 18.39
C VAL A 56 -5.08 -9.60 18.47
N LYS A 57 -4.97 -8.67 17.52
CA LYS A 57 -5.82 -7.49 17.44
C LYS A 57 -6.30 -7.29 16.01
N CYS A 58 -7.38 -6.54 15.86
CA CYS A 58 -7.87 -6.17 14.54
C CYS A 58 -6.93 -5.15 13.91
N CYS A 59 -6.23 -5.53 12.86
CA CYS A 59 -5.34 -4.65 12.11
C CYS A 59 -6.10 -3.99 10.96
N LEU A 60 -6.16 -2.67 11.00
CA LEU A 60 -6.94 -1.84 10.09
C LEU A 60 -6.03 -0.83 9.39
N THR A 61 -6.33 -0.52 8.14
CA THR A 61 -5.61 0.51 7.36
C THR A 61 -6.57 1.65 7.05
N LYS A 62 -6.19 2.87 7.43
CA LYS A 62 -6.99 4.08 7.14
C LYS A 62 -6.09 5.23 6.72
N GLN A 63 -6.44 5.87 5.61
CA GLN A 63 -5.87 7.14 5.21
C GLN A 63 -6.48 8.27 6.03
N CYS A 64 -5.67 9.27 6.39
CA CYS A 64 -6.05 10.42 7.17
C CYS A 64 -5.51 11.71 6.55
N LYS A 65 -5.99 12.86 7.01
CA LYS A 65 -5.50 14.18 6.59
C LYS A 65 -5.31 15.12 7.78
N ASP A 66 -4.36 16.04 7.70
CA ASP A 66 -4.24 17.14 8.67
C ASP A 66 -5.20 18.30 8.37
N SER A 67 -5.15 19.37 9.17
CA SER A 67 -5.95 20.59 8.93
C SER A 67 -5.65 21.28 7.61
N ALA A 68 -4.45 21.08 7.05
CA ALA A 68 -4.02 21.67 5.79
C ALA A 68 -4.33 20.77 4.58
N GLY A 69 -4.93 19.59 4.79
CA GLY A 69 -5.29 18.65 3.74
C GLY A 69 -4.14 17.73 3.28
N ASN A 70 -3.00 17.76 3.99
CA ASN A 70 -1.87 16.85 3.75
C ASN A 70 -2.29 15.43 4.12
N GLY A 71 -1.94 14.46 3.28
CA GLY A 71 -2.33 13.06 3.48
C GLY A 71 -1.38 12.32 4.42
N GLY A 72 -1.90 11.36 5.16
CA GLY A 72 -1.14 10.47 6.03
C GLY A 72 -1.81 9.12 6.19
N VAL A 73 -1.19 8.23 6.95
CA VAL A 73 -1.78 6.95 7.36
C VAL A 73 -1.98 6.89 8.86
N CYS A 74 -3.05 6.25 9.29
CA CYS A 74 -3.33 5.96 10.69
C CYS A 74 -2.42 4.86 11.18
N LEU A 75 -1.61 5.21 12.17
CA LEU A 75 -0.56 4.37 12.74
C LEU A 75 -0.71 4.37 14.26
N ASN A 76 -0.35 3.25 14.89
CA ASN A 76 -0.13 3.24 16.33
C ASN A 76 1.07 4.18 16.64
N ASN A 77 0.86 5.22 17.46
CA ASN A 77 1.87 6.17 17.90
C ASN A 77 3.00 5.42 18.66
N PRO A 78 4.30 5.71 18.45
CA PRO A 78 5.39 4.75 18.54
C PRO A 78 5.96 4.59 19.96
N ASN A 79 5.13 4.68 20.99
CA ASN A 79 5.54 4.12 22.29
C ASN A 79 5.56 2.58 22.27
N THR A 80 5.31 1.95 21.11
CA THR A 80 5.40 0.51 20.87
C THR A 80 6.12 0.19 19.56
N ALA A 81 6.84 -0.95 19.52
CA ALA A 81 7.99 -1.23 18.66
C ALA A 81 7.70 -1.65 17.19
N ALA A 82 6.48 -1.50 16.66
CA ALA A 82 6.12 -2.05 15.33
C ALA A 82 5.84 -1.00 14.24
N THR A 83 5.84 0.29 14.57
CA THR A 83 5.38 1.33 13.64
C THR A 83 6.41 2.44 13.47
N SER A 84 7.13 2.44 12.34
CA SER A 84 7.98 3.56 11.93
C SER A 84 7.11 4.61 11.25
N CYS A 85 6.93 5.76 11.91
CA CYS A 85 6.41 6.95 11.25
C CYS A 85 7.61 7.82 10.86
N ASP A 86 7.85 7.92 9.55
CA ASP A 86 8.90 8.79 9.01
C ASP A 86 8.42 10.25 8.85
N GLY A 87 7.21 10.58 9.34
CA GLY A 87 6.57 11.91 9.31
C GLY A 87 6.19 12.45 10.69
N THR A 88 5.24 13.38 10.73
CA THR A 88 4.73 14.01 11.96
C THR A 88 3.41 13.39 12.39
N PHE A 89 3.30 12.98 13.65
CA PHE A 89 2.03 12.51 14.21
C PHE A 89 1.06 13.66 14.50
N VAL A 90 -0.15 13.55 13.97
CA VAL A 90 -1.26 14.47 14.22
C VAL A 90 -2.39 13.73 14.93
N LYS A 91 -2.75 14.22 16.11
CA LYS A 91 -3.81 13.68 16.97
C LYS A 91 -5.19 13.90 16.36
N ASN A 92 -6.15 13.05 16.75
CA ASN A 92 -7.58 13.18 16.43
C ASN A 92 -7.90 13.19 14.92
N ARG A 93 -7.07 12.52 14.12
CA ARG A 93 -7.27 12.38 12.66
C ARG A 93 -7.57 10.95 12.21
N CYS A 94 -7.56 10.02 13.15
CA CYS A 94 -7.75 8.61 12.94
C CYS A 94 -8.82 8.09 13.89
N PRO A 95 -9.67 7.15 13.46
CA PRO A 95 -10.61 6.48 14.34
C PRO A 95 -9.85 5.55 15.29
N GLY A 96 -10.45 5.24 16.43
CA GLY A 96 -9.89 4.31 17.40
C GLY A 96 -9.35 4.97 18.68
N PRO A 97 -8.55 4.23 19.47
CA PRO A 97 -8.03 4.71 20.73
C PRO A 97 -7.02 5.86 20.56
N LYS A 98 -6.75 6.57 21.66
CA LYS A 98 -5.96 7.82 21.68
C LYS A 98 -4.51 7.68 21.20
N ASP A 99 -3.98 6.46 21.23
CA ASP A 99 -2.66 6.09 20.73
C ASP A 99 -2.63 5.86 19.22
N VAL A 100 -3.78 5.81 18.55
CA VAL A 100 -3.85 5.81 17.08
C VAL A 100 -3.82 7.25 16.59
N GLN A 101 -2.78 7.61 15.84
CA GLN A 101 -2.55 8.96 15.35
C GLN A 101 -2.23 8.94 13.85
N CYS A 102 -2.49 10.06 13.18
CA CYS A 102 -2.19 10.18 11.76
C CYS A 102 -0.72 10.53 11.59
N CYS A 103 0.05 9.62 11.00
CA CYS A 103 1.40 9.92 10.55
C CYS A 103 1.30 10.69 9.24
N ILE A 104 1.48 12.01 9.31
CA ILE A 104 1.52 12.91 8.16
C ILE A 104 2.97 12.96 7.69
N PHE A 105 3.23 12.34 6.55
CA PHE A 105 4.46 12.57 5.80
C PHE A 105 4.36 14.00 5.32
N ASP A 106 5.32 14.84 5.68
CA ASP A 106 5.23 16.28 5.46
C ASP A 106 4.77 16.58 4.03
N ALA A 107 3.95 17.63 3.90
CA ALA A 107 3.48 18.17 2.64
C ALA A 107 4.56 18.10 1.54
N PRO A 108 4.19 17.95 0.24
CA PRO A 108 5.15 18.04 -0.85
C PRO A 108 6.12 19.19 -0.59
N PRO A 109 7.43 19.02 -0.85
CA PRO A 109 8.45 19.83 -0.23
C PRO A 109 8.12 21.32 -0.35
N LYS A 110 8.04 22.03 0.79
CA LYS A 110 8.05 23.50 0.78
C LYS A 110 9.25 23.96 -0.05
N THR A 111 9.11 25.05 -0.79
CA THR A 111 10.17 25.64 -1.62
C THR A 111 11.52 25.53 -0.91
N PRO A 112 12.45 24.67 -1.40
CA PRO A 112 13.71 24.47 -0.71
C PRO A 112 14.57 25.74 -0.80
N ALA A 113 15.60 25.84 0.06
CA ALA A 113 16.63 26.85 -0.15
C ALA A 113 17.20 26.69 -1.57
N SER A 114 17.52 27.80 -2.26
CA SER A 114 17.85 27.83 -3.70
C SER A 114 18.99 26.90 -4.15
N ARG A 115 19.79 26.40 -3.21
CA ARG A 115 20.88 25.44 -3.44
C ARG A 115 20.48 23.98 -3.28
N ASN A 116 19.30 23.65 -2.76
CA ASN A 116 18.80 22.27 -2.66
C ASN A 116 17.72 22.02 -3.71
N VAL A 117 17.43 20.75 -3.97
CA VAL A 117 16.35 20.30 -4.84
C VAL A 117 15.49 19.34 -4.04
N ALA A 118 14.18 19.48 -4.19
CA ALA A 118 13.22 18.65 -3.51
C ALA A 118 12.34 17.91 -4.52
N VAL A 119 12.33 16.59 -4.42
CA VAL A 119 11.68 15.67 -5.35
C VAL A 119 10.60 14.91 -4.60
N TYR A 120 9.39 14.93 -5.12
CA TYR A 120 8.30 14.05 -4.69
C TYR A 120 7.92 13.13 -5.84
N PHE A 121 8.27 11.86 -5.71
CA PHE A 121 8.01 10.82 -6.70
C PHE A 121 6.90 9.90 -6.20
N TRP A 122 6.00 9.49 -7.08
CA TRP A 122 5.07 8.40 -6.80
C TRP A 122 4.86 7.50 -8.01
N MET A 123 4.56 6.24 -7.70
CA MET A 123 4.23 5.20 -8.65
C MET A 123 3.01 4.41 -8.17
N SER A 124 2.07 4.17 -9.07
CA SER A 124 0.82 3.44 -8.81
C SER A 124 0.70 2.24 -9.74
N ALA A 125 0.13 1.15 -9.22
CA ALA A 125 -0.49 0.09 -10.01
C ALA A 125 -2.01 0.14 -9.79
N PHE A 126 -2.80 0.23 -10.86
CA PHE A 126 -4.25 0.37 -10.79
C PHE A 126 -4.97 -0.37 -11.92
N ILE A 127 -6.19 -0.81 -11.66
CA ILE A 127 -7.06 -1.44 -12.65
C ILE A 127 -7.94 -0.33 -13.25
N PRO A 128 -7.81 -0.04 -14.55
CA PRO A 128 -8.53 1.09 -15.15
C PRO A 128 -10.03 0.84 -15.24
N LEU A 129 -10.80 1.90 -15.45
CA LEU A 129 -12.24 1.81 -15.70
C LEU A 129 -12.55 0.94 -16.92
N HIS A 130 -11.74 1.05 -17.97
CA HIS A 130 -11.91 0.27 -19.19
C HIS A 130 -10.57 -0.30 -19.62
N PHE A 131 -10.56 -1.60 -19.88
CA PHE A 131 -9.51 -2.28 -20.61
C PHE A 131 -10.17 -3.36 -21.47
N GLU A 132 -9.87 -3.31 -22.77
CA GLU A 132 -10.48 -4.16 -23.79
C GLU A 132 -10.35 -5.64 -23.40
N ASP A 133 -11.43 -6.39 -23.62
CA ASP A 133 -11.56 -7.83 -23.34
C ASP A 133 -11.35 -8.30 -21.90
N VAL A 134 -11.06 -7.41 -20.94
CA VAL A 134 -10.86 -7.77 -19.53
C VAL A 134 -11.92 -7.17 -18.62
N THR A 135 -12.23 -5.87 -18.77
CA THR A 135 -13.26 -5.23 -17.93
C THR A 135 -14.65 -5.53 -18.47
N LYS A 136 -15.57 -5.95 -17.59
CA LYS A 136 -16.98 -6.20 -17.88
C LYS A 136 -17.87 -5.16 -17.19
N PRO A 137 -19.08 -4.85 -17.70
CA PRO A 137 -20.01 -3.96 -17.00
C PRO A 137 -20.32 -4.46 -15.59
N TRP A 138 -20.36 -3.55 -14.61
CA TRP A 138 -20.82 -3.87 -13.26
C TRP A 138 -22.36 -3.84 -13.24
N PRO A 139 -23.06 -4.97 -13.03
CA PRO A 139 -24.53 -5.02 -13.14
C PRO A 139 -25.21 -3.99 -12.24
N LYS A 140 -26.25 -3.31 -12.75
CA LYS A 140 -26.99 -2.24 -12.05
C LYS A 140 -26.18 -0.98 -11.72
N HIS A 141 -24.94 -0.85 -12.20
CA HIS A 141 -24.09 0.33 -12.01
C HIS A 141 -23.62 0.91 -13.35
N PRO A 142 -24.45 1.73 -14.03
CA PRO A 142 -24.13 2.29 -15.35
C PRO A 142 -22.78 3.02 -15.39
N GLY A 143 -21.98 2.74 -16.41
CA GLY A 143 -20.67 3.38 -16.61
C GLY A 143 -19.59 2.93 -15.62
N LYS A 144 -19.83 1.88 -14.84
CA LYS A 144 -18.83 1.22 -14.00
C LYS A 144 -18.58 -0.20 -14.48
N THR A 145 -17.47 -0.74 -14.04
CA THR A 145 -16.94 -2.02 -14.54
C THR A 145 -16.40 -2.85 -13.40
N MET A 146 -16.26 -4.14 -13.66
CA MET A 146 -15.61 -5.13 -12.82
C MET A 146 -14.69 -5.98 -13.68
N ILE A 147 -13.83 -6.76 -13.05
CA ILE A 147 -13.01 -7.78 -13.69
C ILE A 147 -13.33 -9.13 -13.06
N GLU A 148 -13.22 -10.20 -13.84
CA GLU A 148 -13.29 -11.56 -13.30
C GLU A 148 -11.95 -11.92 -12.64
N GLY A 149 -12.02 -12.55 -11.47
CA GLY A 149 -10.84 -13.09 -10.80
C GLY A 149 -10.28 -14.33 -11.48
N LEU A 150 -9.17 -14.84 -10.94
CA LEU A 150 -8.51 -16.08 -11.38
C LEU A 150 -9.42 -17.32 -11.13
N THR A 151 -10.25 -17.68 -12.11
CA THR A 151 -11.12 -18.89 -12.05
C THR A 151 -10.40 -20.17 -12.47
N THR A 152 -9.29 -20.06 -13.21
CA THR A 152 -8.60 -21.18 -13.86
C THR A 152 -7.57 -21.90 -13.00
N PHE A 153 -7.01 -21.26 -11.97
CA PHE A 153 -5.92 -21.84 -11.15
C PHE A 153 -6.35 -22.30 -9.75
N LEU A 154 -7.47 -21.77 -9.23
CA LEU A 154 -8.03 -22.13 -7.93
C LEU A 154 -9.56 -22.34 -8.09
N PRO A 155 -10.02 -23.59 -8.31
CA PRO A 155 -11.40 -23.90 -8.73
C PRO A 155 -12.49 -23.62 -7.68
N VAL A 156 -12.18 -22.90 -6.60
CA VAL A 156 -13.08 -22.63 -5.46
C VAL A 156 -13.17 -21.14 -5.11
N ILE A 157 -12.45 -20.25 -5.81
CA ILE A 157 -12.43 -18.80 -5.50
C ILE A 157 -12.84 -17.97 -6.72
N GLY A 158 -14.01 -18.27 -7.27
CA GLY A 158 -14.68 -17.43 -8.25
C GLY A 158 -15.19 -16.13 -7.63
N GLY A 159 -15.12 -15.03 -8.39
CA GLY A 159 -15.67 -13.74 -7.99
C GLY A 159 -15.28 -12.62 -8.95
N CYS A 160 -16.10 -11.57 -8.99
CA CYS A 160 -15.79 -10.36 -9.72
C CYS A 160 -15.23 -9.31 -8.76
N PHE A 161 -14.34 -8.45 -9.24
CA PHE A 161 -13.71 -7.40 -8.44
C PHE A 161 -13.84 -6.06 -9.13
N LEU A 162 -14.10 -5.02 -8.35
CA LEU A 162 -14.07 -3.65 -8.87
C LEU A 162 -12.64 -3.21 -9.13
N GLY A 163 -12.46 -2.51 -10.24
CA GLY A 163 -11.22 -1.81 -10.53
C GLY A 163 -11.12 -0.51 -9.72
N ASP A 164 -10.22 0.36 -10.14
CA ASP A 164 -10.08 1.70 -9.54
C ASP A 164 -11.05 2.72 -10.16
N GLN A 165 -11.87 2.30 -11.13
CA GLN A 165 -12.89 3.08 -11.82
C GLN A 165 -12.39 4.42 -12.39
N ARG A 166 -11.15 4.45 -12.88
CA ARG A 166 -10.49 5.65 -13.41
C ARG A 166 -9.59 5.37 -14.60
N SER A 167 -9.15 6.42 -15.27
CA SER A 167 -8.03 6.40 -16.20
C SER A 167 -6.73 6.79 -15.49
N PHE A 168 -5.63 6.95 -16.25
CA PHE A 168 -4.39 7.52 -15.73
C PHE A 168 -4.65 8.87 -15.07
N SER A 169 -4.05 9.08 -13.90
CA SER A 169 -4.22 10.29 -13.11
C SER A 169 -2.91 10.66 -12.44
N SER A 170 -2.55 11.94 -12.53
CA SER A 170 -1.44 12.50 -11.77
C SER A 170 -1.84 12.93 -10.36
N ASP A 171 -3.07 12.67 -9.92
CA ASP A 171 -3.44 12.84 -8.51
C ASP A 171 -2.74 11.73 -7.70
N ASP A 172 -1.86 12.13 -6.79
CA ASP A 172 -1.13 11.19 -5.94
C ASP A 172 -2.09 10.42 -5.01
N LYS A 173 -3.31 10.92 -4.78
CA LYS A 173 -4.35 10.27 -3.95
C LYS A 173 -5.31 9.41 -4.77
N ALA A 174 -5.10 9.25 -6.08
CA ALA A 174 -5.93 8.38 -6.90
C ALA A 174 -5.94 6.94 -6.38
N THR A 175 -7.10 6.29 -6.43
CA THR A 175 -7.26 4.89 -6.03
C THR A 175 -6.31 3.99 -6.80
N ALA A 176 -5.68 3.05 -6.11
CA ALA A 176 -4.70 2.15 -6.70
C ALA A 176 -4.65 0.84 -5.91
N ARG A 177 -4.39 -0.26 -6.61
CA ARG A 177 -4.10 -1.55 -5.98
C ARG A 177 -2.78 -1.50 -5.19
N MET A 178 -1.82 -0.72 -5.68
CA MET A 178 -0.56 -0.44 -4.99
C MET A 178 -0.11 0.98 -5.26
N HIS A 179 0.43 1.64 -4.24
CA HIS A 179 0.97 2.99 -4.36
C HIS A 179 2.26 3.12 -3.55
N SER A 180 3.29 3.68 -4.17
CA SER A 180 4.61 3.92 -3.55
C SER A 180 5.04 5.36 -3.76
N ARG A 181 5.40 6.04 -2.67
CA ARG A 181 5.82 7.44 -2.65
C ARG A 181 7.21 7.59 -2.04
N ALA A 182 7.99 8.51 -2.59
CA ALA A 182 9.26 8.94 -2.03
C ALA A 182 9.35 10.47 -2.06
N TRP A 183 9.68 11.06 -0.91
CA TRP A 183 10.07 12.46 -0.79
C TRP A 183 11.56 12.52 -0.55
N VAL A 184 12.28 13.25 -1.39
CA VAL A 184 13.73 13.36 -1.32
C VAL A 184 14.11 14.83 -1.37
N GLN A 185 14.80 15.31 -0.35
CA GLN A 185 15.51 16.59 -0.42
C GLN A 185 16.99 16.31 -0.57
N ILE A 186 17.62 16.91 -1.57
CA ILE A 186 19.03 16.69 -1.91
C ILE A 186 19.73 18.02 -2.10
N GLY A 187 20.94 18.15 -1.55
CA GLY A 187 21.76 19.34 -1.68
C GLY A 187 22.74 19.53 -0.52
N PRO A 188 23.57 20.59 -0.58
CA PRO A 188 24.63 20.83 0.39
C PRO A 188 24.13 21.04 1.82
N ASP A 189 22.83 21.28 2.02
CA ASP A 189 22.27 21.67 3.32
C ASP A 189 21.66 20.49 4.05
N MET A 190 21.66 19.32 3.42
CA MET A 190 21.00 18.12 3.91
C MET A 190 21.88 17.32 4.87
N GLY A 191 22.93 17.93 5.40
CA GLY A 191 23.90 17.32 6.31
C GLY A 191 24.94 16.48 5.59
N SER A 192 25.65 15.63 6.35
CA SER A 192 26.81 14.86 5.87
C SER A 192 26.49 13.90 4.71
N LYS A 193 25.28 13.34 4.66
CA LYS A 193 24.82 12.51 3.55
C LYS A 193 24.51 13.31 2.28
N GLY A 194 24.24 14.61 2.41
CA GLY A 194 23.83 15.47 1.30
C GLY A 194 22.40 15.22 0.79
N TYR A 195 21.62 14.36 1.44
CA TYR A 195 20.20 14.23 1.16
C TYR A 195 19.43 13.67 2.39
N LYS A 196 18.11 13.87 2.38
CA LYS A 196 17.13 13.27 3.30
C LYS A 196 16.01 12.63 2.49
N MET A 197 15.48 11.52 2.97
CA MET A 197 14.40 10.79 2.30
C MET A 197 13.31 10.38 3.31
N GLN A 198 12.06 10.46 2.86
CA GLN A 198 10.89 9.84 3.47
C GLN A 198 10.17 8.99 2.41
N GLN A 199 9.39 8.01 2.84
CA GLN A 199 8.59 7.17 1.95
C GLN A 199 7.24 6.83 2.56
N GLN A 200 6.26 6.51 1.71
CA GLN A 200 4.95 6.05 2.13
C GLN A 200 4.43 5.05 1.10
N HIS A 201 3.76 4.01 1.59
CA HIS A 201 3.14 3.00 0.75
C HIS A 201 1.71 2.71 1.22
N PHE A 202 0.81 2.44 0.30
CA PHE A 202 -0.55 2.00 0.62
C PHE A 202 -1.21 1.25 -0.52
N CYS A 203 -2.29 0.56 -0.18
CA CYS A 203 -3.20 -0.09 -1.10
C CYS A 203 -4.59 0.50 -0.86
N SER A 204 -5.37 0.70 -1.92
CA SER A 204 -6.80 1.02 -1.80
C SER A 204 -7.61 -0.25 -1.52
N PRO A 205 -8.84 -0.13 -0.98
CA PRO A 205 -9.72 -1.28 -0.79
C PRO A 205 -9.97 -2.04 -2.10
N THR A 206 -9.95 -3.36 -1.99
CA THR A 206 -10.47 -4.30 -2.99
C THR A 206 -11.91 -4.62 -2.63
N THR A 207 -12.82 -4.49 -3.59
CA THR A 207 -14.25 -4.79 -3.41
C THR A 207 -14.59 -5.99 -4.29
N LYS A 208 -15.03 -7.08 -3.67
CA LYS A 208 -15.59 -8.26 -4.35
C LYS A 208 -17.08 -8.04 -4.58
N VAL A 209 -17.54 -8.34 -5.79
CA VAL A 209 -18.95 -8.22 -6.19
C VAL A 209 -19.43 -9.52 -6.83
N ASP A 210 -20.73 -9.78 -6.71
CA ASP A 210 -21.39 -10.84 -7.47
C ASP A 210 -21.39 -10.47 -8.95
N CYS A 211 -20.92 -11.41 -9.78
CA CYS A 211 -20.76 -11.20 -11.22
C CYS A 211 -22.09 -11.04 -11.98
N ASN A 212 -23.21 -11.50 -11.42
CA ASN A 212 -24.52 -11.51 -12.09
C ASN A 212 -25.36 -10.29 -11.70
N ASP A 213 -25.41 -9.98 -10.41
CA ASP A 213 -26.33 -8.99 -9.86
C ASP A 213 -25.68 -7.70 -9.36
N GLY A 214 -24.34 -7.70 -9.28
CA GLY A 214 -23.50 -6.56 -8.92
C GLY A 214 -23.46 -6.24 -7.42
N SER A 215 -24.09 -7.04 -6.57
CA SER A 215 -24.07 -6.82 -5.12
C SER A 215 -22.65 -6.93 -4.55
N VAL A 216 -22.33 -6.09 -3.57
CA VAL A 216 -21.05 -6.15 -2.86
C VAL A 216 -21.07 -7.34 -1.92
N GLU A 217 -20.12 -8.26 -2.11
CA GLU A 217 -19.97 -9.46 -1.29
C GLU A 217 -18.98 -9.22 -0.15
N ASP A 218 -17.84 -8.59 -0.47
CA ASP A 218 -16.77 -8.40 0.51
C ASP A 218 -15.84 -7.23 0.17
N GLU A 219 -15.10 -6.75 1.17
CA GLU A 219 -14.10 -5.70 1.00
C GLU A 219 -12.87 -5.96 1.87
N GLY A 220 -11.69 -5.65 1.36
CA GLY A 220 -10.45 -5.85 2.09
C GLY A 220 -9.35 -4.96 1.56
N THR A 221 -8.37 -4.63 2.39
CA THR A 221 -7.22 -3.79 1.98
C THR A 221 -5.93 -4.60 2.12
N ALA A 222 -5.17 -4.71 1.03
CA ALA A 222 -3.89 -5.41 1.06
C ALA A 222 -2.89 -4.69 1.97
N GLY A 223 -2.07 -5.47 2.69
CA GLY A 223 -0.92 -4.93 3.41
C GLY A 223 0.13 -4.36 2.47
N ASN A 224 0.90 -3.38 2.93
CA ASN A 224 1.96 -2.71 2.15
C ASN A 224 3.38 -3.17 2.51
N GLY A 225 3.53 -4.20 3.36
CA GLY A 225 4.84 -4.63 3.89
C GLY A 225 5.83 -5.13 2.83
N GLY A 226 5.37 -5.42 1.62
CA GLY A 226 6.21 -5.77 0.46
C GLY A 226 6.74 -4.57 -0.32
N MET A 227 6.38 -3.34 0.06
CA MET A 227 6.75 -2.11 -0.64
C MET A 227 7.78 -1.31 0.14
N LYS A 228 8.90 -0.97 -0.52
CA LYS A 228 10.01 -0.26 0.11
C LYS A 228 10.96 0.39 -0.91
N PHE A 229 11.33 1.64 -0.63
CA PHE A 229 12.55 2.28 -1.12
C PHE A 229 13.72 2.02 -0.18
N THR A 230 14.86 1.69 -0.77
CA THR A 230 16.14 1.46 -0.09
C THR A 230 17.25 2.25 -0.77
N GLU A 231 18.15 2.83 0.03
CA GLU A 231 19.31 3.56 -0.48
C GLU A 231 20.22 2.62 -1.29
N VAL A 232 20.61 3.06 -2.48
CA VAL A 232 21.75 2.49 -3.21
C VAL A 232 23.00 3.24 -2.74
N ALA A 233 24.06 2.49 -2.40
CA ALA A 233 25.30 3.06 -1.88
C ALA A 233 25.88 4.16 -2.79
N GLY A 234 26.46 5.20 -2.18
CA GLY A 234 27.08 6.32 -2.90
C GLY A 234 26.21 7.57 -3.03
N GLY A 235 25.17 7.73 -2.19
CA GLY A 235 24.42 8.97 -2.08
C GLY A 235 25.29 10.16 -1.65
N SER A 236 25.01 11.33 -2.20
CA SER A 236 25.74 12.57 -1.95
C SER A 236 24.83 13.79 -2.11
N ALA A 237 25.39 14.99 -1.88
CA ALA A 237 24.71 16.24 -2.16
C ALA A 237 24.36 16.40 -3.65
N ASN A 238 25.04 15.73 -4.58
CA ASN A 238 24.83 15.92 -6.02
C ASN A 238 24.00 14.81 -6.67
N ARG A 239 24.00 13.61 -6.08
CA ARG A 239 23.27 12.47 -6.64
C ARG A 239 22.85 11.50 -5.55
N VAL A 240 21.64 10.98 -5.66
CA VAL A 240 21.13 9.86 -4.86
C VAL A 240 20.39 8.88 -5.75
N SER A 241 20.43 7.60 -5.39
CA SER A 241 19.65 6.55 -6.07
C SER A 241 18.97 5.66 -5.03
N LEU A 242 17.70 5.35 -5.27
CA LEU A 242 16.83 4.62 -4.36
C LEU A 242 16.25 3.43 -5.12
N LYS A 243 16.53 2.21 -4.64
CA LYS A 243 15.92 0.99 -5.17
C LYS A 243 14.52 0.85 -4.58
N LEU A 244 13.52 0.81 -5.45
CA LEU A 244 12.13 0.46 -5.15
C LEU A 244 11.92 -1.02 -5.39
N LYS A 245 11.36 -1.73 -4.41
CA LYS A 245 10.77 -3.05 -4.57
C LYS A 245 9.38 -3.01 -3.96
N ALA A 246 8.38 -3.44 -4.71
CA ALA A 246 6.99 -3.45 -4.26
C ALA A 246 6.26 -4.68 -4.74
N GLY A 247 5.46 -5.27 -3.84
CA GLY A 247 4.58 -6.38 -4.14
C GLY A 247 3.36 -6.43 -3.21
N ALA A 248 2.15 -6.59 -3.75
CA ALA A 248 0.93 -6.82 -2.97
C ALA A 248 -0.06 -7.73 -3.70
N GLY A 249 -0.67 -8.67 -2.96
CA GLY A 249 -1.68 -9.59 -3.48
C GLY A 249 -3.09 -9.19 -3.09
N ASN A 250 -4.09 -9.81 -3.72
CA ASN A 250 -5.50 -9.59 -3.40
C ASN A 250 -5.81 -10.06 -1.95
N PRO A 251 -6.29 -9.18 -1.05
CA PRO A 251 -6.52 -9.53 0.35
C PRO A 251 -7.72 -10.48 0.55
N LEU A 252 -8.61 -10.58 -0.44
CA LEU A 252 -9.83 -11.40 -0.40
C LEU A 252 -9.64 -12.79 -1.01
N VAL A 253 -8.44 -13.09 -1.51
CA VAL A 253 -8.12 -14.37 -2.16
C VAL A 253 -6.82 -14.90 -1.56
N PRO A 254 -6.91 -15.84 -0.59
CA PRO A 254 -5.73 -16.46 0.00
C PRO A 254 -4.81 -17.08 -1.06
N GLY A 255 -3.54 -16.72 -1.03
CA GLY A 255 -2.55 -17.23 -1.99
C GLY A 255 -2.63 -16.57 -3.38
N ALA A 256 -3.41 -15.51 -3.55
CA ALA A 256 -3.39 -14.75 -4.80
C ALA A 256 -1.98 -14.28 -5.16
N PRO A 257 -1.57 -14.40 -6.44
CA PRO A 257 -0.34 -13.79 -6.91
C PRO A 257 -0.31 -12.29 -6.63
N LYS A 258 0.90 -11.76 -6.51
CA LYS A 258 1.10 -10.33 -6.25
C LYS A 258 1.16 -9.58 -7.57
N ILE A 259 0.74 -8.32 -7.54
CA ILE A 259 1.22 -7.32 -8.48
C ILE A 259 2.60 -6.91 -7.97
N ASP A 260 3.60 -6.85 -8.84
CA ASP A 260 4.96 -6.49 -8.54
C ASP A 260 5.46 -5.33 -9.44
N TYR A 261 6.25 -4.44 -8.84
CA TYR A 261 7.11 -3.51 -9.59
C TYR A 261 8.41 -3.26 -8.83
N GLU A 262 9.51 -3.17 -9.58
CA GLU A 262 10.82 -2.81 -9.01
C GLU A 262 11.64 -1.95 -9.96
N GLY A 263 12.52 -1.13 -9.40
CA GLY A 263 13.36 -0.23 -10.18
C GLY A 263 14.25 0.65 -9.33
N THR A 264 14.93 1.57 -9.97
CA THR A 264 15.77 2.58 -9.31
C THR A 264 15.27 3.97 -9.66
N LEU A 265 14.96 4.76 -8.63
CA LEU A 265 14.75 6.20 -8.71
C LEU A 265 16.11 6.89 -8.53
N THR A 266 16.58 7.60 -9.55
CA THR A 266 17.81 8.40 -9.51
C THR A 266 17.46 9.87 -9.57
N ILE A 267 18.04 10.65 -8.65
CA ILE A 267 17.99 12.12 -8.67
C ILE A 267 19.42 12.61 -8.80
N ASP A 268 19.71 13.36 -9.85
CA ASP A 268 21.03 13.88 -10.16
C ASP A 268 20.95 15.39 -10.35
N ARG A 269 21.46 16.15 -9.37
CA ARG A 269 21.53 17.61 -9.38
C ARG A 269 22.62 18.13 -10.31
N ALA A 270 23.71 17.38 -10.50
CA ALA A 270 24.79 17.78 -11.37
C ALA A 270 24.35 17.75 -12.83
N ASN A 271 23.63 16.69 -13.21
CA ASN A 271 23.10 16.47 -14.55
C ASN A 271 21.63 16.87 -14.71
N LYS A 272 21.02 17.46 -13.67
CA LYS A 272 19.71 18.11 -13.71
C LYS A 272 18.57 17.19 -14.18
N PHE A 273 18.44 16.02 -13.55
CA PHE A 273 17.34 15.09 -13.87
C PHE A 273 16.87 14.22 -12.72
N VAL A 274 15.60 13.81 -12.80
CA VAL A 274 15.02 12.69 -12.06
C VAL A 274 14.71 11.58 -13.07
N GLU A 275 15.15 10.35 -12.81
CA GLU A 275 14.87 9.18 -13.65
C GLU A 275 14.34 8.04 -12.79
N PHE A 276 13.33 7.34 -13.28
CA PHE A 276 13.02 6.01 -12.79
C PHE A 276 13.31 5.01 -13.90
N SER A 277 14.04 3.95 -13.57
CA SER A 277 14.32 2.84 -14.48
C SER A 277 14.09 1.52 -13.76
N GLY A 278 13.15 0.73 -14.29
CA GLY A 278 12.73 -0.51 -13.66
C GLY A 278 11.88 -1.36 -14.57
N LYS A 279 11.07 -2.20 -13.95
CA LYS A 279 10.18 -3.14 -14.60
C LYS A 279 8.90 -3.36 -13.78
N VAL A 280 7.84 -3.77 -14.46
CA VAL A 280 6.50 -3.97 -13.92
C VAL A 280 5.88 -5.22 -14.53
N ASP A 281 4.90 -5.82 -13.86
CA ASP A 281 4.11 -6.90 -14.45
C ASP A 281 3.35 -6.48 -15.72
N ASP A 282 2.85 -7.48 -16.46
CA ASP A 282 1.99 -7.28 -17.62
C ASP A 282 0.64 -6.67 -17.26
N PHE A 283 0.13 -6.98 -16.07
CA PHE A 283 -1.14 -6.50 -15.53
C PHE A 283 -0.92 -5.90 -14.12
N PRO A 284 -1.60 -4.82 -13.70
CA PRO A 284 -2.63 -4.05 -14.40
C PRO A 284 -2.00 -2.84 -15.15
N SER A 285 -2.54 -1.62 -14.96
CA SER A 285 -1.89 -0.38 -15.43
C SER A 285 -0.88 0.12 -14.40
N PHE A 286 0.20 0.72 -14.88
CA PHE A 286 1.24 1.35 -14.08
C PHE A 286 1.45 2.80 -14.51
N GLU A 287 1.63 3.68 -13.54
CA GLU A 287 1.92 5.10 -13.78
C GLU A 287 2.88 5.65 -12.74
N ALA A 288 3.76 6.55 -13.16
CA ALA A 288 4.68 7.25 -12.30
C ALA A 288 4.79 8.72 -12.69
N TYR A 289 4.88 9.56 -11.67
CA TYR A 289 5.00 11.01 -11.80
C TYR A 289 5.97 11.55 -10.77
N VAL A 290 6.39 12.79 -10.97
CA VAL A 290 7.28 13.50 -10.07
C VAL A 290 6.90 14.97 -9.96
N MET A 291 7.01 15.54 -8.77
CA MET A 291 7.10 16.99 -8.55
C MET A 291 8.51 17.36 -8.15
N ILE A 292 9.00 18.50 -8.64
CA ILE A 292 10.34 19.02 -8.40
C ILE A 292 10.20 20.47 -7.92
N ASP A 293 10.69 20.74 -6.71
CA ASP A 293 10.57 22.03 -6.01
C ASP A 293 9.12 22.55 -5.97
N GLY A 294 8.18 21.64 -5.73
CA GLY A 294 6.73 21.93 -5.71
C GLY A 294 6.10 22.17 -7.09
N LYS A 295 6.85 22.04 -8.18
CA LYS A 295 6.35 22.15 -9.56
C LYS A 295 6.07 20.78 -10.16
N GLY A 296 5.09 20.69 -11.04
CA GLY A 296 4.59 19.44 -11.63
C GLY A 296 3.10 19.28 -11.34
N PRO A 297 2.55 18.05 -11.38
CA PRO A 297 3.20 16.77 -11.65
C PRO A 297 3.76 16.63 -13.08
N TYR A 298 5.00 16.16 -13.20
CA TYR A 298 5.60 15.74 -14.47
C TYR A 298 5.45 14.23 -14.63
N LYS A 299 5.00 13.80 -15.81
CA LYS A 299 4.89 12.37 -16.14
C LYS A 299 6.28 11.76 -16.30
N VAL A 300 6.56 10.72 -15.52
CA VAL A 300 7.75 9.87 -15.71
C VAL A 300 7.40 8.81 -16.76
N LYS A 301 6.37 8.01 -16.52
CA LYS A 301 5.87 7.00 -17.47
C LYS A 301 4.44 6.58 -17.13
N GLN A 302 3.67 6.24 -18.15
CA GLN A 302 2.38 5.56 -18.05
C GLN A 302 2.44 4.31 -18.92
N LEU A 303 1.83 3.24 -18.46
CA LEU A 303 1.77 1.97 -19.15
C LEU A 303 0.45 1.28 -18.81
N GLY A 304 -0.40 1.02 -19.79
CA GLY A 304 -1.63 0.24 -19.57
C GLY A 304 -1.29 -1.25 -19.39
N PRO A 305 -2.29 -2.10 -19.10
CA PRO A 305 -2.07 -3.54 -19.10
C PRO A 305 -1.57 -3.97 -20.48
N ALA A 306 -0.73 -5.00 -20.55
CA ALA A 306 -0.23 -5.51 -21.81
C ALA A 306 -1.40 -6.05 -22.65
N PRO A 307 -1.36 -5.92 -23.99
CA PRO A 307 -2.39 -6.51 -24.85
C PRO A 307 -2.57 -8.01 -24.56
N GLY A 308 -3.81 -8.45 -24.31
CA GLY A 308 -4.13 -9.84 -23.97
C GLY A 308 -3.74 -10.27 -22.54
N SER A 309 -3.19 -9.37 -21.71
CA SER A 309 -2.98 -9.65 -20.29
C SER A 309 -4.28 -9.52 -19.51
N ASP A 310 -4.40 -10.27 -18.44
CA ASP A 310 -5.55 -10.25 -17.54
C ASP A 310 -5.06 -10.60 -16.10
N PRO A 311 -5.95 -10.73 -15.10
CA PRO A 311 -5.52 -11.12 -13.77
C PRO A 311 -4.74 -12.45 -13.71
N THR A 312 -4.92 -13.36 -14.67
CA THR A 312 -4.18 -14.62 -14.73
C THR A 312 -2.72 -14.44 -15.11
N SER A 313 -2.38 -13.34 -15.79
CA SER A 313 -0.99 -13.00 -16.13
C SER A 313 -0.11 -12.84 -14.89
N LEU A 314 -0.69 -12.51 -13.73
CA LEU A 314 0.02 -12.44 -12.44
C LEU A 314 0.46 -13.82 -11.90
N ALA A 315 -0.23 -14.91 -12.29
CA ALA A 315 0.01 -16.26 -11.76
C ALA A 315 1.05 -17.05 -12.56
N THR A 316 1.26 -16.70 -13.82
CA THR A 316 2.06 -17.52 -14.72
C THR A 316 3.56 -17.25 -14.52
N TRP A 317 4.36 -18.31 -14.63
CA TRP A 317 5.83 -18.27 -14.74
C TRP A 317 6.32 -17.52 -16.00
N ASN A 318 5.38 -16.94 -16.77
CA ASN A 318 5.58 -16.15 -17.98
C ASN A 318 5.36 -14.64 -17.73
N GLY A 319 5.21 -14.18 -16.49
CA GLY A 319 5.23 -12.75 -16.18
C GLY A 319 6.52 -12.13 -16.74
N VAL A 320 6.42 -11.46 -17.89
CA VAL A 320 7.56 -10.75 -18.45
C VAL A 320 7.53 -9.40 -17.80
N ASP A 321 8.51 -9.17 -16.95
CA ASP A 321 8.82 -7.85 -16.42
C ASP A 321 8.97 -6.84 -17.57
N ARG A 322 7.95 -6.00 -17.79
CA ARG A 322 7.93 -4.99 -18.86
C ARG A 322 8.82 -3.83 -18.46
N PRO A 323 9.72 -3.36 -19.36
CA PRO A 323 10.54 -2.19 -19.08
C PRO A 323 9.68 -0.96 -18.75
N PHE A 324 9.94 -0.34 -17.61
CA PHE A 324 9.27 0.86 -17.15
C PHE A 324 10.32 1.92 -16.84
N ARG A 325 10.53 2.82 -17.80
CA ARG A 325 11.55 3.87 -17.72
C ARG A 325 11.02 5.23 -18.14
N GLY A 326 11.45 6.26 -17.42
CA GLY A 326 11.16 7.66 -17.74
C GLY A 326 12.13 8.60 -17.05
N ARG A 327 12.43 9.73 -17.70
CA ARG A 327 13.36 10.76 -17.21
C ARG A 327 12.73 12.15 -17.37
N VAL A 328 12.84 12.95 -16.32
CA VAL A 328 12.33 14.33 -16.23
C VAL A 328 13.52 15.26 -15.92
N PRO A 329 13.87 16.20 -16.82
CA PRO A 329 14.91 17.20 -16.55
C PRO A 329 14.42 18.33 -15.62
N PHE A 330 15.33 19.03 -14.94
CA PHE A 330 15.00 20.20 -14.10
C PHE A 330 16.11 21.25 -14.01
#